data_AF-A0A3Q3DHU2-F1
#
_entry.id   AF-A0A3Q3DHU2-F1
#
_cell.length_a   1.000
_cell.length_b   1.000
_cell.length_c   1.000
_cell.angle_alpha   90.00
_cell.angle_beta   90.00
_cell.angle_gamma   90.00
#
_symmetry.space_group_name_H-M   'P 1'
#
loop_
_entity.id
_entity.type
_entity.pdbx_description
1 polymer ?
#
loop_
_entity_poly.entity_id
_entity_poly.type
_entity_poly.pdbx_seq_one_letter_code
_entity_poly.pdbx_strand_id
1 'polypeptide(L)'
;MTFHTSKICAWLFVIGVGIVFFVVFQENLTVNKWITFSGNFDTVISKQDYEEENATGRAILKATGFTKSLDSLPVIQFERQTEITFTPAVVPETPIPILFVANFSRLPVWDFEDVYNQDAPPGNRRCPESLRNSKDENFKKAFLPNIRLFMHNSINMSEWNRLSHFNNPFGFMEYSYDDIMSSVKLIPKPREPLLSPKVGGDGCIRCAVVGSGGILNGSNMGKEIDAHDYVFRVNAAITKGYEDDVGEKTSVYVHTAHSLYQSTSHFVKTGQIYAPHDQGIKYVMIPEGMRDFQWLQGLLRGQRVEFGPYKSKR
;
A
#
# COMPACT_ATOMS: atom_id res chain seq x y z
N MET A 1 54.47 -15.40 35.38
CA MET A 1 53.79 -14.71 34.27
C MET A 1 53.25 -15.75 33.32
N THR A 2 52.00 -16.16 33.49
CA THR A 2 51.31 -17.09 32.59
C THR A 2 50.12 -16.33 32.00
N PHE A 3 50.19 -16.15 30.68
CA PHE A 3 49.40 -15.20 29.92
C PHE A 3 47.92 -15.58 29.89
N HIS A 4 47.08 -14.58 30.14
CA HIS A 4 45.62 -14.61 30.14
C HIS A 4 45.04 -14.59 28.70
N THR A 5 45.69 -15.26 27.74
CA THR A 5 45.41 -15.14 26.30
C THR A 5 44.30 -16.05 25.78
N SER A 6 43.91 -17.09 26.52
CA SER A 6 42.94 -18.09 26.03
C SER A 6 41.50 -17.56 25.95
N LYS A 7 41.07 -16.68 26.86
CA LYS A 7 39.69 -16.16 26.88
C LYS A 7 39.44 -15.07 25.83
N ILE A 8 40.45 -14.25 25.53
CA ILE A 8 40.32 -13.16 24.54
C ILE A 8 40.25 -13.72 23.11
N CYS A 9 41.04 -14.76 22.80
CA CYS A 9 40.97 -15.43 21.50
C CYS A 9 39.61 -16.13 21.28
N ALA A 10 39.02 -16.73 22.31
CA ALA A 10 37.69 -17.34 22.20
C ALA A 10 36.59 -16.30 21.92
N TRP A 11 36.65 -15.13 22.55
CA TRP A 11 35.70 -14.04 22.31
C TRP A 11 35.84 -13.42 20.91
N LEU A 12 37.08 -13.22 20.43
CA LEU A 12 37.32 -12.72 19.08
C LEU A 12 36.88 -13.72 18.00
N PHE A 13 36.99 -15.03 18.27
CA PHE A 13 36.51 -16.06 17.35
C PHE A 13 34.98 -16.13 17.30
N VAL A 14 34.29 -15.99 18.44
CA VAL A 14 32.81 -15.98 18.49
C VAL A 14 32.25 -14.72 17.81
N ILE A 15 32.88 -13.56 18.00
CA ILE A 15 32.50 -12.31 17.31
C ILE A 15 32.77 -12.42 15.81
N GLY A 16 33.91 -13.00 15.41
CA GLY A 16 34.26 -13.21 14.00
C GLY A 16 33.30 -14.17 13.30
N VAL A 17 32.94 -15.30 13.92
CA VAL A 17 31.96 -16.25 13.38
C VAL A 17 30.56 -15.63 13.35
N GLY A 18 30.19 -14.82 14.36
CA GLY A 18 28.92 -14.09 14.40
C GLY A 18 28.79 -13.05 13.29
N ILE A 19 29.86 -12.30 13.00
CA ILE A 19 29.89 -11.30 11.91
C ILE A 19 29.86 -12.00 10.54
N VAL A 20 30.60 -13.10 10.36
CA VAL A 20 30.57 -13.87 9.10
C VAL A 20 29.19 -14.51 8.90
N PHE A 21 28.56 -15.06 9.94
CA PHE A 21 27.17 -15.51 9.85
C PHE A 21 26.21 -14.37 9.53
N PHE A 22 26.37 -13.18 10.12
CA PHE A 22 25.51 -12.03 9.85
C PHE A 22 25.67 -11.50 8.42
N VAL A 23 26.89 -11.46 7.89
CA VAL A 23 27.18 -11.05 6.50
C VAL A 23 26.71 -12.11 5.50
N VAL A 24 26.94 -13.40 5.75
CA VAL A 24 26.41 -14.49 4.91
C VAL A 24 24.89 -14.58 4.97
N PHE A 25 24.27 -14.25 6.11
CA PHE A 25 22.81 -14.14 6.23
C PHE A 25 22.27 -12.89 5.53
N GLN A 26 22.99 -11.76 5.52
CA GLN A 26 22.66 -10.59 4.70
C GLN A 26 22.83 -10.85 3.20
N GLU A 27 23.87 -11.58 2.78
CA GLU A 27 24.09 -11.95 1.38
C GLU A 27 23.10 -13.02 0.90
N ASN A 28 22.63 -13.93 1.76
CA ASN A 28 21.51 -14.84 1.45
C ASN A 28 20.12 -14.18 1.57
N LEU A 29 20.02 -13.00 2.17
CA LEU A 29 18.79 -12.17 2.15
C LEU A 29 18.71 -11.31 0.88
N THR A 30 19.79 -11.24 0.11
CA THR A 30 19.80 -10.68 -1.23
C THR A 30 19.80 -11.81 -2.25
N VAL A 31 18.81 -11.81 -3.15
CA VAL A 31 18.59 -12.78 -4.23
C VAL A 31 17.75 -14.01 -3.82
N ASN A 32 16.48 -14.01 -4.28
CA ASN A 32 15.48 -15.11 -4.25
C ASN A 32 14.49 -15.19 -3.09
N LYS A 33 13.90 -14.06 -2.71
CA LYS A 33 12.47 -14.01 -2.39
C LYS A 33 11.96 -12.64 -2.81
N TRP A 34 11.17 -12.61 -3.88
CA TRP A 34 10.43 -11.43 -4.31
C TRP A 34 9.82 -10.77 -3.07
N ILE A 35 9.97 -9.45 -2.93
CA ILE A 35 9.32 -8.67 -1.87
C ILE A 35 7.82 -8.74 -2.16
N THR A 36 7.21 -9.83 -1.73
CA THR A 36 5.79 -10.01 -1.60
C THR A 36 5.37 -9.21 -0.38
N PHE A 37 4.81 -8.03 -0.64
CA PHE A 37 3.73 -7.50 0.18
C PHE A 37 2.40 -8.22 -0.13
N SER A 38 2.45 -9.40 -0.75
CA SER A 38 1.41 -10.41 -0.58
C SER A 38 1.75 -11.22 0.66
N GLY A 39 0.94 -11.08 1.70
CA GLY A 39 1.04 -11.92 2.89
C GLY A 39 0.80 -13.38 2.51
N ASN A 40 1.87 -14.11 2.21
CA ASN A 40 1.94 -15.54 2.48
C ASN A 40 2.45 -15.67 3.92
N PHE A 41 1.60 -15.30 4.87
CA PHE A 41 1.75 -15.76 6.24
C PHE A 41 1.26 -17.20 6.18
N ASP A 42 2.19 -18.17 6.25
CA ASP A 42 1.87 -19.57 6.47
C ASP A 42 1.06 -19.66 7.76
N THR A 43 -0.25 -19.59 7.61
CA THR A 43 -1.18 -19.96 8.64
C THR A 43 -0.94 -21.43 8.92
N VAL A 44 -0.30 -21.70 10.05
CA VAL A 44 -0.66 -22.85 10.89
C VAL A 44 -2.10 -22.63 11.34
N ILE A 45 -3.05 -22.78 10.41
CA ILE A 45 -4.45 -23.04 10.71
C ILE A 45 -4.49 -24.54 10.98
N SER A 46 -4.81 -24.87 12.23
CA SER A 46 -5.08 -26.24 12.64
C SER A 46 -6.09 -26.87 11.70
N LYS A 47 -5.81 -28.11 11.33
CA LYS A 47 -6.51 -28.98 10.38
C LYS A 47 -7.91 -29.44 10.85
N GLN A 48 -8.62 -28.60 11.57
CA GLN A 48 -9.95 -28.87 12.12
C GLN A 48 -10.87 -27.74 11.69
N ASP A 49 -11.46 -27.89 10.51
CA ASP A 49 -12.89 -27.69 10.24
C ASP A 49 -13.19 -28.24 8.83
N TYR A 50 -14.23 -29.07 8.78
CA TYR A 50 -14.67 -30.07 7.77
C TYR A 50 -15.03 -29.47 6.38
N GLU A 51 -15.25 -30.18 5.26
CA GLU A 51 -15.72 -31.55 5.00
C GLU A 51 -15.47 -31.95 3.52
N GLU A 52 -15.58 -33.25 3.24
CA GLU A 52 -15.37 -33.95 1.95
C GLU A 52 -16.19 -33.41 0.76
N GLU A 53 -15.56 -33.34 -0.42
CA GLU A 53 -16.23 -33.77 -1.66
C GLU A 53 -15.21 -34.40 -2.63
N ASN A 54 -15.55 -35.61 -3.07
CA ASN A 54 -14.74 -36.47 -3.93
C ASN A 54 -14.92 -36.16 -5.43
N ALA A 55 -13.89 -36.56 -6.18
CA ALA A 55 -13.93 -37.08 -7.55
C ALA A 55 -13.84 -36.11 -8.75
N THR A 56 -12.63 -36.16 -9.35
CA THR A 56 -12.35 -36.26 -10.80
C THR A 56 -12.76 -35.13 -11.74
N GLY A 57 -11.75 -34.42 -12.26
CA GLY A 57 -11.91 -33.51 -13.40
C GLY A 57 -10.58 -33.11 -14.04
N ARG A 58 -9.82 -34.09 -14.55
CA ARG A 58 -8.57 -33.87 -15.29
C ARG A 58 -8.93 -33.57 -16.75
N ALA A 59 -8.88 -32.32 -17.19
CA ALA A 59 -9.03 -31.96 -18.60
C ALA A 59 -7.65 -31.83 -19.26
N ILE A 60 -7.31 -32.82 -20.09
CA ILE A 60 -6.17 -32.82 -21.02
C ILE A 60 -6.67 -32.22 -22.34
N LEU A 61 -6.16 -31.05 -22.75
CA LEU A 61 -6.41 -30.52 -24.08
C LEU A 61 -5.29 -30.97 -25.03
N LYS A 62 -5.66 -31.82 -25.98
CA LYS A 62 -4.84 -32.28 -27.11
C LYS A 62 -4.71 -31.17 -28.15
N ALA A 63 -3.50 -30.80 -28.50
CA ALA A 63 -3.21 -30.00 -29.69
C ALA A 63 -3.06 -30.94 -30.91
N THR A 64 -3.97 -30.86 -31.86
CA THR A 64 -3.80 -31.41 -33.22
C THR A 64 -3.74 -30.24 -34.19
N GLY A 65 -2.68 -30.23 -35.01
CA GLY A 65 -2.22 -29.03 -35.72
C GLY A 65 -2.95 -28.67 -36.99
N PHE A 66 -2.52 -27.52 -37.52
CA PHE A 66 -2.56 -27.20 -38.94
C PHE A 66 -1.25 -26.47 -39.28
N THR A 67 -0.41 -27.13 -40.06
CA THR A 67 0.68 -26.53 -40.82
C THR A 67 0.10 -25.98 -42.12
N LYS A 68 0.47 -24.75 -42.48
CA LYS A 68 0.63 -24.34 -43.89
C LYS A 68 1.56 -23.14 -43.95
N SER A 69 2.64 -23.30 -44.71
CA SER A 69 3.63 -22.28 -45.04
C SER A 69 3.00 -21.18 -45.88
N LEU A 70 3.49 -19.97 -45.69
CA LEU A 70 3.09 -18.76 -46.39
C LEU A 70 4.26 -18.31 -47.26
N ASP A 71 4.46 -18.94 -48.40
CA ASP A 71 5.34 -18.43 -49.45
C ASP A 71 4.49 -17.94 -50.63
N SER A 72 4.85 -16.75 -51.12
CA SER A 72 4.29 -15.98 -52.24
C SER A 72 3.17 -14.96 -51.93
N LEU A 73 3.57 -13.72 -51.68
CA LEU A 73 2.76 -12.52 -51.98
C LEU A 73 3.62 -11.57 -52.83
N PRO A 74 3.05 -10.87 -53.84
CA PRO A 74 3.81 -10.04 -54.76
C PRO A 74 4.17 -8.68 -54.14
N VAL A 75 5.32 -8.16 -54.57
CA VAL A 75 5.84 -6.83 -54.23
C VAL A 75 4.95 -5.74 -54.84
N ILE A 76 4.33 -4.91 -54.02
CA ILE A 76 3.63 -3.69 -54.45
C ILE A 76 4.56 -2.49 -54.21
N GLN A 77 4.88 -1.76 -55.29
CA GLN A 77 5.64 -0.51 -55.24
C GLN A 77 4.81 0.61 -54.59
N PHE A 78 5.41 1.32 -53.64
CA PHE A 78 4.80 2.47 -52.96
C PHE A 78 5.04 3.75 -53.76
N GLU A 79 3.97 4.36 -54.29
CA GLU A 79 3.98 5.76 -54.70
C GLU A 79 3.68 6.68 -53.51
N ARG A 80 4.42 7.78 -53.45
CA ARG A 80 4.43 8.78 -52.39
C ARG A 80 3.18 9.65 -52.47
N GLN A 81 2.25 9.53 -51.52
CA GLN A 81 1.15 10.48 -51.34
C GLN A 81 1.27 11.27 -50.03
N THR A 82 1.42 12.58 -50.22
CA THR A 82 0.97 13.74 -49.42
C THR A 82 0.55 13.54 -47.95
N GLU A 83 1.21 14.29 -47.06
CA GLU A 83 0.83 14.50 -45.66
C GLU A 83 -0.62 14.95 -45.53
N ILE A 84 -1.46 14.07 -44.97
CA ILE A 84 -2.75 14.42 -44.41
C ILE A 84 -2.50 14.70 -42.93
N THR A 85 -2.70 15.95 -42.51
CA THR A 85 -2.71 16.32 -41.09
C THR A 85 -3.95 15.72 -40.43
N PHE A 86 -3.82 14.50 -39.89
CA PHE A 86 -4.83 13.91 -39.03
C PHE A 86 -4.82 14.63 -37.68
N THR A 87 -5.86 15.41 -37.40
CA THR A 87 -6.25 15.63 -36.00
C THR A 87 -6.76 14.29 -35.48
N PRO A 88 -6.15 13.66 -34.46
CA PRO A 88 -6.64 12.39 -33.97
C PRO A 88 -8.04 12.63 -33.39
N ALA A 89 -9.04 11.96 -33.97
CA ALA A 89 -10.30 11.75 -33.27
C ALA A 89 -9.96 11.10 -31.92
N VAL A 90 -10.49 11.64 -30.82
CA VAL A 90 -10.31 11.05 -29.49
C VAL A 90 -10.95 9.67 -29.51
N VAL A 91 -10.14 8.64 -29.74
CA VAL A 91 -10.58 7.26 -29.63
C VAL A 91 -10.94 7.04 -28.17
N PRO A 92 -12.17 6.62 -27.84
CA PRO A 92 -12.52 6.33 -26.46
C PRO A 92 -11.62 5.20 -25.95
N GLU A 93 -10.79 5.52 -24.97
CA GLU A 93 -9.92 4.53 -24.34
C GLU A 93 -10.78 3.45 -23.65
N THR A 94 -10.40 2.19 -23.86
CA THR A 94 -10.99 1.03 -23.17
C THR A 94 -10.01 0.47 -22.14
N PRO A 95 -10.46 -0.32 -21.16
CA PRO A 95 -9.56 -1.03 -20.25
C PRO A 95 -8.56 -1.89 -21.03
N ILE A 96 -7.28 -1.82 -20.67
CA ILE A 96 -6.27 -2.72 -21.21
C ILE A 96 -6.57 -4.17 -20.80
N PRO A 97 -6.07 -5.18 -21.54
CA PRO A 97 -6.09 -6.56 -21.09
C PRO A 97 -5.45 -6.71 -19.71
N ILE A 98 -6.01 -7.60 -18.88
CA ILE A 98 -5.47 -7.87 -17.55
C ILE A 98 -4.05 -8.42 -17.71
N LEU A 99 -3.10 -7.72 -17.10
CA LEU A 99 -1.72 -8.16 -16.97
C LEU A 99 -1.62 -9.11 -15.78
N PHE A 100 -0.95 -10.25 -15.97
CA PHE A 100 -0.72 -11.25 -14.94
C PHE A 100 0.75 -11.27 -14.57
N VAL A 101 1.07 -11.27 -13.28
CA VAL A 101 2.47 -11.30 -12.81
C VAL A 101 3.19 -12.53 -13.34
N ALA A 102 2.48 -13.65 -13.43
CA ALA A 102 2.99 -14.92 -13.96
C ALA A 102 3.51 -14.83 -15.41
N ASN A 103 3.12 -13.81 -16.18
CA ASN A 103 3.57 -13.61 -17.55
C ASN A 103 4.93 -12.89 -17.64
N PHE A 104 5.50 -12.44 -16.53
CA PHE A 104 6.76 -11.70 -16.48
C PHE A 104 7.83 -12.48 -15.73
N SER A 105 9.02 -12.61 -16.31
CA SER A 105 10.17 -13.25 -15.65
C SER A 105 10.86 -12.34 -14.63
N ARG A 106 10.61 -11.03 -14.69
CA ARG A 106 11.11 -10.02 -13.75
C ARG A 106 10.11 -8.87 -13.63
N LEU A 107 10.23 -8.07 -12.57
CA LEU A 107 9.43 -6.84 -12.42
C LEU A 107 9.59 -5.98 -13.68
N PRO A 108 8.50 -5.67 -14.38
CA PRO A 108 8.53 -4.74 -15.49
C PRO A 108 9.03 -3.37 -15.02
N VAL A 109 9.76 -2.68 -15.89
CA VAL A 109 10.12 -1.28 -15.69
C VAL A 109 9.43 -0.49 -16.78
N TRP A 110 8.60 0.45 -16.38
CA TRP A 110 7.85 1.30 -17.31
C TRP A 110 8.54 2.66 -17.46
N ASP A 111 8.43 3.29 -18.62
CA ASP A 111 8.95 4.64 -18.85
C ASP A 111 8.10 5.74 -18.18
N PHE A 112 6.93 5.37 -17.64
CA PHE A 112 5.97 6.24 -16.98
C PHE A 112 5.82 5.97 -15.46
N GLU A 113 6.76 5.27 -14.81
CA GLU A 113 6.66 4.97 -13.37
C GLU A 113 6.55 6.23 -12.49
N ASP A 114 7.30 7.28 -12.87
CA ASP A 114 7.33 8.56 -12.14
C ASP A 114 6.26 9.57 -12.61
N VAL A 115 5.23 9.09 -13.30
CA VAL A 115 4.06 9.91 -13.68
C VAL A 115 3.02 9.83 -12.58
N TYR A 116 2.90 10.90 -11.80
CA TYR A 116 1.98 10.99 -10.67
C TYR A 116 0.83 11.96 -10.96
N ASN A 117 -0.37 11.60 -10.48
CA ASN A 117 -1.47 12.54 -10.39
C ASN A 117 -1.13 13.68 -9.43
N GLN A 118 -1.45 14.91 -9.82
CA GLN A 118 -1.24 16.10 -9.00
C GLN A 118 -2.57 16.76 -8.65
N ASP A 119 -2.64 17.30 -7.44
CA ASP A 119 -3.72 18.16 -6.98
C ASP A 119 -3.31 19.64 -7.02
N ALA A 120 -4.29 20.51 -6.76
CA ALA A 120 -4.03 21.94 -6.67
C ALA A 120 -2.95 22.22 -5.61
N PRO A 121 -2.05 23.19 -5.86
CA PRO A 121 -1.02 23.52 -4.90
C PRO A 121 -1.62 23.81 -3.53
N PRO A 122 -1.11 23.17 -2.48
CA PRO A 122 -1.62 23.37 -1.14
C PRO A 122 -1.42 24.83 -0.73
N GLY A 123 -2.46 25.44 -0.15
CA GLY A 123 -2.45 26.86 0.22
C GLY A 123 -1.27 27.25 1.12
N ASN A 124 -0.90 28.53 1.08
CA ASN A 124 0.29 29.06 1.75
C ASN A 124 0.18 28.90 3.29
N ARG A 125 0.95 27.97 3.87
CA ARG A 125 0.97 27.72 5.33
C ARG A 125 2.07 28.56 5.98
N ARG A 126 1.75 29.17 7.13
CA ARG A 126 2.61 30.16 7.81
C ARG A 126 3.47 29.56 8.92
N CYS A 127 3.86 28.30 8.81
CA CYS A 127 4.73 27.69 9.81
C CYS A 127 6.13 28.35 9.74
N PRO A 128 6.69 28.82 10.88
CA PRO A 128 8.05 29.38 10.93
C PRO A 128 9.10 28.41 10.37
N GLU A 129 8.94 27.13 10.67
CA GLU A 129 9.71 26.03 10.11
C GLU A 129 8.77 25.10 9.33
N SER A 130 9.16 24.74 8.11
CA SER A 130 8.36 23.85 7.26
C SER A 130 9.26 22.95 6.43
N LEU A 131 8.96 21.64 6.43
CA LEU A 131 9.63 20.67 5.55
C LEU A 131 9.51 21.07 4.07
N ARG A 132 8.43 21.75 3.68
CA ARG A 132 8.26 22.25 2.30
C ARG A 132 9.25 23.32 1.90
N ASN A 133 9.80 24.03 2.88
CA ASN A 133 10.82 25.06 2.68
C ASN A 133 12.22 24.52 3.04
N SER A 134 12.39 23.19 3.07
CA SER A 134 13.69 22.56 3.34
C SER A 134 14.76 23.08 2.38
N LYS A 135 15.95 23.33 2.92
CA LYS A 135 17.13 23.71 2.13
C LYS A 135 17.93 22.49 1.65
N ASP A 136 17.55 21.29 2.08
CA ASP A 136 18.23 20.04 1.69
C ASP A 136 17.95 19.69 0.23
N GLU A 137 19.01 19.58 -0.57
CA GLU A 137 18.89 19.36 -2.01
C GLU A 137 18.38 17.96 -2.37
N ASN A 138 18.69 16.95 -1.55
CA ASN A 138 18.19 15.59 -1.78
C ASN A 138 16.67 15.52 -1.53
N PHE A 139 16.21 16.18 -0.46
CA PHE A 139 14.80 16.31 -0.15
C PHE A 139 14.05 17.06 -1.25
N LYS A 140 14.57 18.21 -1.73
CA LYS A 140 13.91 18.96 -2.81
C LYS A 140 13.74 18.14 -4.10
N LYS A 141 14.73 17.29 -4.42
CA LYS A 141 14.66 16.40 -5.59
C LYS A 141 13.60 15.31 -5.42
N ALA A 142 13.45 14.77 -4.21
CA ALA A 142 12.51 13.68 -3.93
C ALA A 142 11.08 14.18 -3.62
N PHE A 143 10.93 15.41 -3.11
CA PHE A 143 9.66 15.90 -2.57
C PHE A 143 8.75 16.43 -3.68
N LEU A 144 7.58 15.82 -3.80
CA LEU A 144 6.53 16.23 -4.74
C LEU A 144 5.43 16.99 -3.97
N PRO A 145 5.41 18.34 -3.98
CA PRO A 145 4.53 19.13 -3.11
C PRO A 145 3.04 18.98 -3.42
N ASN A 146 2.71 18.59 -4.65
CA ASN A 146 1.35 18.55 -5.18
C ASN A 146 0.90 17.12 -5.52
N ILE A 147 1.62 16.08 -5.08
CA ILE A 147 1.21 14.70 -5.34
C ILE A 147 -0.18 14.43 -4.76
N ARG A 148 -1.08 13.83 -5.56
CA ARG A 148 -2.41 13.42 -5.09
C ARG A 148 -2.25 12.30 -4.08
N LEU A 149 -2.63 12.57 -2.83
CA LEU A 149 -2.49 11.62 -1.73
C LEU A 149 -3.66 10.63 -1.61
N PHE A 150 -4.86 11.03 -2.04
CA PHE A 150 -6.07 10.24 -1.83
C PHE A 150 -6.70 9.81 -3.14
N MET A 151 -6.99 8.51 -3.24
CA MET A 151 -7.82 7.95 -4.30
C MET A 151 -9.28 8.34 -4.08
N HIS A 152 -9.99 8.71 -5.15
CA HIS A 152 -11.42 9.00 -5.12
C HIS A 152 -12.07 8.65 -6.46
N ASN A 153 -13.40 8.81 -6.55
CA ASN A 153 -14.23 8.41 -7.69
C ASN A 153 -13.93 9.03 -9.07
N SER A 154 -12.88 9.85 -9.23
CA SER A 154 -12.57 10.54 -10.50
C SER A 154 -11.42 9.91 -11.29
N ILE A 155 -11.14 8.62 -11.08
CA ILE A 155 -10.19 7.87 -11.91
C ILE A 155 -10.78 7.75 -13.33
N ASN A 156 -10.06 8.29 -14.32
CA ASN A 156 -10.38 8.16 -15.73
C ASN A 156 -9.75 6.89 -16.32
N MET A 157 -10.07 6.57 -17.58
CA MET A 157 -9.57 5.34 -18.21
C MET A 157 -8.05 5.34 -18.39
N SER A 158 -7.46 6.49 -18.72
CA SER A 158 -6.00 6.63 -18.86
C SER A 158 -5.28 6.28 -17.56
N GLU A 159 -5.78 6.78 -16.42
CA GLU A 159 -5.23 6.48 -15.11
C GLU A 159 -5.50 5.03 -14.69
N TRP A 160 -6.67 4.48 -15.01
CA TRP A 160 -6.92 3.05 -14.83
C TRP A 160 -5.86 2.22 -15.58
N ASN A 161 -5.69 2.47 -16.87
CA ASN A 161 -4.76 1.75 -17.73
C ASN A 161 -3.31 1.89 -17.21
N ARG A 162 -2.92 3.08 -16.75
CA ARG A 162 -1.61 3.30 -16.11
C ARG A 162 -1.47 2.45 -14.85
N LEU A 163 -2.44 2.50 -13.93
CA LEU A 163 -2.41 1.76 -12.67
C LEU A 163 -2.50 0.23 -12.86
N SER A 164 -3.12 -0.25 -13.94
CA SER A 164 -3.16 -1.69 -14.29
C SER A 164 -1.79 -2.30 -14.59
N HIS A 165 -0.74 -1.48 -14.79
CA HIS A 165 0.64 -1.93 -14.96
C HIS A 165 1.39 -2.20 -13.65
N PHE A 166 0.81 -1.87 -12.51
CA PHE A 166 1.47 -1.98 -11.20
C PHE A 166 0.73 -2.96 -10.30
N ASN A 167 1.51 -3.77 -9.58
CA ASN A 167 0.99 -4.63 -8.53
C ASN A 167 0.42 -3.80 -7.39
N ASN A 168 -0.55 -4.36 -6.68
CA ASN A 168 -1.00 -3.80 -5.42
C ASN A 168 0.18 -3.73 -4.40
N PRO A 169 0.30 -2.67 -3.55
CA PRO A 169 -0.59 -1.52 -3.37
C PRO A 169 -0.35 -0.34 -4.33
N PHE A 170 0.50 -0.52 -5.33
CA PHE A 170 0.90 0.53 -6.27
C PHE A 170 -0.03 0.66 -7.48
N GLY A 171 -0.89 -0.34 -7.73
CA GLY A 171 -1.90 -0.31 -8.78
C GLY A 171 -2.87 -1.49 -8.75
N PHE A 172 -3.34 -1.88 -9.94
CA PHE A 172 -4.45 -2.82 -10.15
C PHE A 172 -4.10 -3.99 -11.08
N MET A 173 -2.81 -4.35 -11.22
CA MET A 173 -2.41 -5.55 -11.95
C MET A 173 -3.18 -6.77 -11.41
N GLU A 174 -3.54 -7.69 -12.31
CA GLU A 174 -4.33 -8.90 -12.04
C GLU A 174 -5.82 -8.68 -11.70
N TYR A 175 -6.29 -7.43 -11.67
CA TYR A 175 -7.69 -7.12 -11.31
C TYR A 175 -8.51 -6.66 -12.51
N SER A 176 -9.80 -6.97 -12.48
CA SER A 176 -10.74 -6.47 -13.48
C SER A 176 -11.16 -5.03 -13.17
N TYR A 177 -11.48 -4.27 -14.22
CA TYR A 177 -11.98 -2.90 -14.10
C TYR A 177 -13.24 -2.84 -13.23
N ASP A 178 -14.20 -3.72 -13.48
CA ASP A 178 -15.49 -3.70 -12.82
C ASP A 178 -15.37 -3.99 -11.32
N ASP A 179 -14.51 -4.96 -10.93
CA ASP A 179 -14.32 -5.31 -9.52
C ASP A 179 -13.79 -4.12 -8.71
N ILE A 180 -12.73 -3.46 -9.21
CA ILE A 180 -12.12 -2.33 -8.51
C ILE A 180 -13.04 -1.10 -8.55
N MET A 181 -13.53 -0.75 -9.73
CA MET A 181 -14.30 0.48 -9.91
C MET A 181 -15.67 0.43 -9.24
N SER A 182 -16.21 -0.76 -8.95
CA SER A 182 -17.42 -0.93 -8.14
C SER A 182 -17.28 -0.42 -6.70
N SER A 183 -16.05 -0.32 -6.18
CA SER A 183 -15.71 0.23 -4.87
C SER A 183 -15.18 1.68 -5.00
N VAL A 184 -14.26 1.93 -5.93
CA VAL A 184 -13.62 3.25 -6.10
C VAL A 184 -14.62 4.34 -6.45
N LYS A 185 -15.65 4.03 -7.26
CA LYS A 185 -16.71 4.99 -7.61
C LYS A 185 -17.54 5.46 -6.40
N LEU A 186 -17.51 4.70 -5.30
CA LEU A 186 -18.19 5.06 -4.06
C LEU A 186 -17.36 6.00 -3.18
N ILE A 187 -16.06 6.13 -3.43
CA ILE A 187 -15.15 6.94 -2.61
C ILE A 187 -15.39 8.42 -2.91
N PRO A 188 -15.93 9.20 -1.96
CA PRO A 188 -16.18 10.61 -2.18
C PRO A 188 -14.86 11.37 -2.34
N LYS A 189 -14.87 12.39 -3.20
CA LYS A 189 -13.74 13.33 -3.28
C LYS A 189 -13.58 14.03 -1.92
N PRO A 190 -12.37 14.07 -1.34
CA PRO A 190 -12.15 14.75 -0.07
C PRO A 190 -12.45 16.25 -0.19
N ARG A 191 -12.96 16.84 0.89
CA ARG A 191 -13.12 18.29 0.99
C ARG A 191 -11.79 18.92 1.42
N GLU A 192 -11.31 19.86 0.62
CA GLU A 192 -10.11 20.61 0.92
C GLU A 192 -10.42 21.88 1.75
N PRO A 193 -9.52 22.30 2.65
CA PRO A 193 -8.27 21.64 3.02
C PRO A 193 -8.51 20.41 3.92
N LEU A 194 -7.83 19.30 3.62
CA LEU A 194 -7.93 18.06 4.41
C LEU A 194 -7.70 18.25 5.91
N LEU A 195 -6.72 19.09 6.26
CA LEU A 195 -6.41 19.49 7.63
C LEU A 195 -6.48 21.01 7.69
N SER A 196 -7.33 21.51 8.56
CA SER A 196 -7.57 22.95 8.73
C SER A 196 -6.74 23.47 9.91
N PRO A 197 -6.13 24.66 9.81
CA PRO A 197 -5.49 25.26 10.97
C PRO A 197 -6.48 25.48 12.11
N LYS A 198 -5.98 25.43 13.35
CA LYS A 198 -6.78 25.71 14.54
C LYS A 198 -7.34 27.14 14.47
N VAL A 199 -8.63 27.30 14.76
CA VAL A 199 -9.28 28.63 14.81
C VAL A 199 -8.61 29.48 15.89
N GLY A 200 -8.19 30.69 15.52
CA GLY A 200 -7.44 31.59 16.42
C GLY A 200 -5.97 31.22 16.64
N GLY A 201 -5.44 30.22 15.92
CA GLY A 201 -4.02 29.86 15.94
C GLY A 201 -3.15 30.73 15.03
N ASP A 202 -1.85 30.43 14.98
CA ASP A 202 -0.85 31.07 14.13
C ASP A 202 -0.97 30.70 12.63
N GLY A 203 -1.95 29.86 12.28
CA GLY A 203 -2.12 29.32 10.93
C GLY A 203 -1.15 28.19 10.58
N CYS A 204 -0.31 27.75 11.52
CA CYS A 204 0.53 26.58 11.37
C CYS A 204 -0.21 25.31 11.81
N ILE A 205 0.15 24.18 11.20
CA ILE A 205 -0.39 22.86 11.54
C ILE A 205 0.78 22.00 11.98
N ARG A 206 0.73 21.54 13.23
CA ARG A 206 1.72 20.65 13.85
C ARG A 206 1.10 19.28 14.04
N CYS A 207 1.79 18.23 13.60
CA CYS A 207 1.30 16.86 13.62
C CYS A 207 2.24 15.96 14.42
N ALA A 208 1.68 15.08 15.25
CA ALA A 208 2.40 13.93 15.80
C ALA A 208 2.02 12.68 15.01
N VAL A 209 3.01 11.85 14.66
CA VAL A 209 2.79 10.54 14.04
C VAL A 209 3.25 9.46 15.01
N VAL A 210 2.31 8.65 15.48
CA VAL A 210 2.53 7.68 16.55
C VAL A 210 2.40 6.26 15.98
N GLY A 211 3.52 5.55 15.91
CA GLY A 211 3.55 4.13 15.61
C GLY A 211 3.35 3.26 16.86
N SER A 212 3.24 1.94 16.68
CA SER A 212 3.08 0.97 17.78
C SER A 212 4.42 0.41 18.31
N GLY A 213 5.49 1.20 18.23
CA GLY A 213 6.83 0.76 18.63
C GLY A 213 6.99 0.70 20.16
N GLY A 214 7.59 -0.36 20.67
CA GLY A 214 7.78 -0.57 22.13
C GLY A 214 8.66 0.48 22.83
N ILE A 215 9.38 1.33 22.08
CA ILE A 215 10.18 2.44 22.61
C ILE A 215 9.33 3.47 23.38
N LEU A 216 8.02 3.53 23.12
CA LEU A 216 7.11 4.45 23.81
C LEU A 216 6.75 3.99 25.22
N ASN A 217 6.92 2.70 25.55
CA ASN A 217 6.55 2.17 26.86
C ASN A 217 7.43 2.76 27.97
N GLY A 218 6.81 3.47 28.92
CA GLY A 218 7.49 4.22 29.98
C GLY A 218 8.16 5.53 29.54
N SER A 219 7.88 6.00 28.33
CA SER A 219 8.46 7.24 27.77
C SER A 219 7.85 8.52 28.34
N ASN A 220 6.65 8.47 28.91
CA ASN A 220 5.88 9.63 29.38
C ASN A 220 5.65 10.73 28.32
N MET A 221 5.64 10.37 27.03
CA MET A 221 5.52 11.32 25.91
C MET A 221 4.07 11.73 25.60
N GLY A 222 3.07 11.16 26.28
CA GLY A 222 1.66 11.30 25.92
C GLY A 222 1.17 12.75 25.92
N LYS A 223 1.60 13.56 26.90
CA LYS A 223 1.26 14.99 26.95
C LYS A 223 1.86 15.79 25.79
N GLU A 224 3.08 15.46 25.37
CA GLU A 224 3.73 16.10 24.23
C GLU A 224 3.03 15.72 22.92
N ILE A 225 2.71 14.43 22.75
CA ILE A 225 1.94 13.93 21.61
C ILE A 225 0.61 14.68 21.51
N ASP A 226 -0.14 14.75 22.61
CA ASP A 226 -1.46 15.39 22.65
C ASP A 226 -1.41 16.92 22.53
N ALA A 227 -0.24 17.56 22.68
CA ALA A 227 -0.09 18.99 22.44
C ALA A 227 -0.18 19.38 20.95
N HIS A 228 -0.04 18.41 20.03
CA HIS A 228 -0.10 18.65 18.58
C HIS A 228 -1.54 18.94 18.10
N ASP A 229 -1.66 19.66 16.98
CA ASP A 229 -2.96 19.99 16.36
C ASP A 229 -3.67 18.72 15.86
N TYR A 230 -2.90 17.82 15.25
CA TYR A 230 -3.38 16.53 14.76
C TYR A 230 -2.47 15.39 15.21
N VAL A 231 -3.08 14.28 15.65
CA VAL A 231 -2.36 13.05 16.00
C VAL A 231 -2.75 11.95 15.02
N PHE A 232 -1.74 11.44 14.32
CA PHE A 232 -1.86 10.30 13.40
C PHE A 232 -1.49 9.04 14.16
N ARG A 233 -2.36 8.02 14.10
CA ARG A 233 -2.08 6.68 14.63
C ARG A 233 -2.27 5.65 13.54
N VAL A 234 -1.57 4.53 13.65
CA VAL A 234 -1.62 3.46 12.64
C VAL A 234 -1.82 2.10 13.31
N ASN A 235 -2.40 1.13 12.59
CA ASN A 235 -2.49 -0.28 13.02
C ASN A 235 -3.12 -0.46 14.42
N ALA A 236 -2.46 -1.18 15.33
CA ALA A 236 -2.88 -1.33 16.73
C ALA A 236 -2.58 -0.03 17.50
N ALA A 237 -3.47 0.95 17.36
CA ALA A 237 -3.42 2.25 18.01
C ALA A 237 -3.92 2.19 19.46
N ILE A 238 -3.26 1.39 20.29
CA ILE A 238 -3.64 1.19 21.69
C ILE A 238 -3.25 2.43 22.50
N THR A 239 -4.24 3.10 23.09
CA THR A 239 -4.03 4.25 23.99
C THR A 239 -4.41 3.94 25.43
N LYS A 240 -5.52 3.21 25.65
CA LYS A 240 -6.06 2.94 26.97
C LYS A 240 -5.06 2.22 27.87
N GLY A 241 -4.78 2.73 29.06
CA GLY A 241 -3.76 2.20 29.98
C GLY A 241 -2.31 2.54 29.63
N TYR A 242 -2.09 3.31 28.56
CA TYR A 242 -0.79 3.80 28.10
C TYR A 242 -0.83 5.31 27.82
N GLU A 243 -1.83 6.03 28.32
CA GLU A 243 -2.11 7.43 28.00
C GLU A 243 -0.93 8.34 28.35
N ASP A 244 -0.23 8.07 29.46
CA ASP A 244 0.96 8.81 29.87
C ASP A 244 2.09 8.70 28.83
N ASP A 245 2.16 7.58 28.11
CA ASP A 245 3.21 7.28 27.14
C ASP A 245 2.84 7.70 25.71
N VAL A 246 1.61 7.41 25.29
CA VAL A 246 1.19 7.54 23.90
C VAL A 246 0.11 8.59 23.67
N GLY A 247 -0.43 9.19 24.73
CA GLY A 247 -1.51 10.18 24.66
C GLY A 247 -2.88 9.56 24.37
N GLU A 248 -3.92 10.37 24.49
CA GLU A 248 -5.31 9.99 24.24
C GLU A 248 -5.79 10.43 22.85
N LYS A 249 -5.26 11.56 22.35
CA LYS A 249 -5.78 12.19 21.13
C LYS A 249 -5.53 11.29 19.92
N THR A 250 -6.56 11.13 19.09
CA THR A 250 -6.44 10.61 17.73
C THR A 250 -7.23 11.51 16.80
N SER A 251 -6.62 11.94 15.70
CA SER A 251 -7.28 12.77 14.69
C SER A 251 -7.34 12.10 13.33
N VAL A 252 -6.31 11.31 13.01
CA VAL A 252 -6.24 10.50 11.79
C VAL A 252 -5.83 9.09 12.17
N TYR A 253 -6.58 8.10 11.69
CA TYR A 253 -6.27 6.69 11.92
C TYR A 253 -6.01 6.00 10.58
N VAL A 254 -4.79 5.51 10.39
CA VAL A 254 -4.35 4.84 9.16
C VAL A 254 -4.38 3.32 9.37
N HIS A 255 -5.03 2.60 8.48
CA HIS A 255 -5.14 1.15 8.60
C HIS A 255 -5.34 0.47 7.23
N THR A 256 -5.28 -0.84 7.26
CA THR A 256 -5.73 -1.74 6.19
C THR A 256 -6.94 -2.51 6.74
N ALA A 257 -7.76 -3.18 5.93
CA ALA A 257 -8.79 -4.03 6.52
C ALA A 257 -8.14 -5.14 7.35
N HIS A 258 -7.02 -5.66 6.87
CA HIS A 258 -6.26 -6.72 7.53
C HIS A 258 -5.75 -6.34 8.92
N SER A 259 -5.01 -5.24 9.02
CA SER A 259 -4.48 -4.75 10.31
C SER A 259 -5.60 -4.42 11.30
N LEU A 260 -6.73 -3.91 10.82
CA LEU A 260 -7.89 -3.61 11.66
C LEU A 260 -8.48 -4.88 12.30
N TYR A 261 -8.76 -5.92 11.49
CA TYR A 261 -9.29 -7.18 12.01
C TYR A 261 -8.27 -7.96 12.86
N GLN A 262 -7.00 -8.00 12.44
CA GLN A 262 -5.92 -8.65 13.17
C GLN A 262 -5.69 -8.00 14.53
N SER A 263 -5.60 -6.66 14.59
CA SER A 263 -5.40 -5.95 15.85
C SER A 263 -6.56 -6.21 16.79
N THR A 264 -7.78 -6.20 16.27
CA THR A 264 -8.97 -6.54 17.05
C THR A 264 -8.85 -7.96 17.62
N SER A 265 -8.55 -8.98 16.82
CA SER A 265 -8.48 -10.37 17.32
C SER A 265 -7.39 -10.59 18.37
N HIS A 266 -6.23 -9.94 18.24
CA HIS A 266 -5.10 -10.11 19.16
C HIS A 266 -5.31 -9.37 20.49
N PHE A 267 -5.94 -8.19 20.46
CA PHE A 267 -6.09 -7.32 21.63
C PHE A 267 -7.50 -7.36 22.26
N VAL A 268 -8.43 -8.16 21.73
CA VAL A 268 -9.72 -8.45 22.39
C VAL A 268 -9.54 -8.95 23.82
N LYS A 269 -8.52 -9.79 24.07
CA LYS A 269 -8.27 -10.36 25.40
C LYS A 269 -7.74 -9.35 26.43
N THR A 270 -7.20 -8.22 25.99
CA THR A 270 -6.70 -7.15 26.89
C THR A 270 -7.78 -6.13 27.24
N GLY A 271 -9.02 -6.30 26.74
CA GLY A 271 -10.11 -5.34 26.95
C GLY A 271 -9.92 -4.00 26.22
N GLN A 272 -8.88 -3.90 25.38
CA GLN A 272 -8.58 -2.78 24.50
C GLN A 272 -9.12 -3.14 23.11
N ILE A 273 -10.39 -2.84 22.91
CA ILE A 273 -11.07 -3.18 21.67
C ILE A 273 -11.49 -1.89 21.00
N TYR A 274 -11.42 -1.93 19.68
CA TYR A 274 -11.85 -0.93 18.71
C TYR A 274 -10.75 0.00 18.23
N ALA A 275 -10.70 0.16 16.91
CA ALA A 275 -10.09 1.32 16.30
C ALA A 275 -10.59 2.60 16.99
N PRO A 276 -9.76 3.64 17.06
CA PRO A 276 -10.18 4.94 17.54
C PRO A 276 -11.50 5.35 16.88
N HIS A 277 -12.50 5.72 17.67
CA HIS A 277 -13.88 5.98 17.21
C HIS A 277 -14.46 7.29 17.75
N ASP A 278 -13.60 8.16 18.28
CA ASP A 278 -14.00 9.49 18.70
C ASP A 278 -14.54 10.31 17.52
N GLN A 279 -15.46 11.22 17.84
CA GLN A 279 -16.08 12.07 16.84
C GLN A 279 -15.03 12.92 16.11
N GLY A 280 -15.08 12.90 14.77
CA GLY A 280 -14.21 13.72 13.93
C GLY A 280 -12.90 13.05 13.50
N ILE A 281 -12.64 11.81 13.90
CA ILE A 281 -11.52 11.02 13.39
C ILE A 281 -11.67 10.79 11.88
N LYS A 282 -10.57 10.99 11.16
CA LYS A 282 -10.46 10.68 9.73
C LYS A 282 -9.80 9.32 9.56
N TYR A 283 -10.50 8.40 8.91
CA TYR A 283 -9.98 7.07 8.59
C TYR A 283 -9.27 7.12 7.24
N VAL A 284 -8.01 6.69 7.21
CA VAL A 284 -7.22 6.57 5.98
C VAL A 284 -6.94 5.10 5.75
N MET A 285 -7.55 4.54 4.71
CA MET A 285 -7.38 3.15 4.36
C MET A 285 -6.30 2.99 3.28
N ILE A 286 -5.40 2.04 3.47
CA ILE A 286 -4.44 1.60 2.46
C ILE A 286 -4.96 0.28 1.85
N PRO A 287 -5.38 0.25 0.57
CA PRO A 287 -5.87 -0.96 -0.06
C PRO A 287 -4.70 -1.85 -0.53
N GLU A 288 -4.44 -2.93 0.21
CA GLU A 288 -3.34 -3.89 -0.01
C GLU A 288 -3.75 -5.12 -0.86
N GLY A 289 -4.97 -5.12 -1.38
CA GLY A 289 -5.38 -6.10 -2.39
C GLY A 289 -6.89 -6.11 -2.59
N MET A 290 -7.36 -7.04 -3.42
CA MET A 290 -8.78 -7.20 -3.74
C MET A 290 -9.68 -7.30 -2.49
N ARG A 291 -9.21 -7.95 -1.42
CA ARG A 291 -9.91 -8.05 -0.13
C ARG A 291 -10.30 -6.69 0.46
N ASP A 292 -9.46 -5.68 0.27
CA ASP A 292 -9.65 -4.35 0.82
C ASP A 292 -10.69 -3.57 0.00
N PHE A 293 -10.70 -3.73 -1.33
CA PHE A 293 -11.74 -3.14 -2.19
C PHE A 293 -13.13 -3.76 -1.95
N GLN A 294 -13.19 -5.08 -1.76
CA GLN A 294 -14.41 -5.79 -1.37
C GLN A 294 -14.93 -5.32 0.00
N TRP A 295 -14.02 -5.16 0.97
CA TRP A 295 -14.35 -4.64 2.29
C TRP A 295 -14.85 -3.19 2.21
N LEU A 296 -14.15 -2.33 1.46
CA LEU A 296 -14.49 -0.92 1.27
C LEU A 296 -15.86 -0.76 0.59
N GLN A 297 -16.18 -1.62 -0.38
CA GLN A 297 -17.49 -1.62 -1.02
C GLN A 297 -18.62 -1.88 -0.03
N GLY A 298 -18.48 -2.91 0.82
CA GLY A 298 -19.44 -3.19 1.89
C GLY A 298 -19.59 -2.00 2.84
N LEU A 299 -18.46 -1.47 3.33
CA LEU A 299 -18.41 -0.31 4.22
C LEU A 299 -19.14 0.90 3.64
N LEU A 300 -18.79 1.32 2.42
CA LEU A 300 -19.34 2.52 1.79
C LEU A 300 -20.81 2.36 1.40
N ARG A 301 -21.30 1.14 1.19
CA ARG A 301 -22.73 0.84 0.98
C ARG A 301 -23.52 0.70 2.29
N GLY A 302 -22.85 0.62 3.44
CA GLY A 302 -23.49 0.27 4.71
C GLY A 302 -24.03 -1.16 4.73
N GLN A 303 -23.41 -2.06 3.98
CA GLN A 303 -23.81 -3.47 3.81
C GLN A 303 -22.74 -4.39 4.39
N ARG A 304 -23.12 -5.66 4.65
CA ARG A 304 -22.13 -6.68 4.98
C ARG A 304 -21.26 -6.96 3.75
N VAL A 305 -20.00 -7.28 3.98
CA VAL A 305 -19.09 -7.69 2.91
C VAL A 305 -19.60 -8.98 2.26
N GLU A 306 -19.74 -8.99 0.93
CA GLU A 306 -20.34 -10.10 0.19
C GLU A 306 -19.34 -11.22 -0.15
N PHE A 307 -18.08 -10.85 -0.42
CA PHE A 307 -17.05 -11.75 -0.93
C PHE A 307 -15.72 -11.59 -0.18
N GLY A 308 -14.81 -12.55 -0.39
CA GLY A 308 -13.46 -12.52 0.15
C GLY A 308 -13.35 -12.86 1.64
N PRO A 309 -12.15 -12.69 2.23
CA PRO A 309 -11.84 -13.12 3.60
C PRO A 309 -12.69 -12.46 4.69
N TYR A 310 -13.29 -11.31 4.40
CA TYR A 310 -14.12 -10.56 5.35
C TYR A 310 -15.62 -10.75 5.14
N LYS A 311 -16.03 -11.76 4.36
CA LYS A 311 -17.43 -12.05 4.09
C LYS A 311 -18.28 -12.09 5.37
N SER A 312 -19.48 -11.52 5.29
CA SER A 312 -20.46 -11.39 6.38
C SER A 312 -20.06 -10.47 7.54
N LYS A 313 -18.85 -9.90 7.52
CA LYS A 313 -18.46 -8.84 8.46
C LYS A 313 -19.12 -7.51 8.11
N ARG A 314 -19.25 -6.64 9.11
CA ARG A 314 -19.72 -5.26 8.99
C ARG A 314 -18.54 -4.32 9.12
#